data_AF-A0A2U3LJM2-F1
#
_entry.id   AF-A0A2U3LJM2-F1
#
_cell.length_a   1.000
_cell.length_b   1.000
_cell.length_c   1.000
_cell.angle_alpha   90.00
_cell.angle_beta   90.00
_cell.angle_gamma   90.00
#
_symmetry.space_group_name_H-M   'P 1'
#
loop_
_entity.id
_entity.type
_entity.pdbx_description
1 polymer ?
#
loop_
_entity_poly.entity_id
_entity_poly.type
_entity_poly.pdbx_seq_one_letter_code
_entity_poly.pdbx_strand_id
1 'polypeptide(L)'
;MPGVITSQTLTTPTVLVGGTPAQVVFSGLVGRDANGKVFGFVGVYQINIIIAPGTKTGDAVSLQIQMNGITSRSDVTIAVSN
;
A
#
# COMPACT_ATOMS: atom_id res chain seq x y z
N MET A 1 -6.10 21.88 10.58
CA MET A 1 -6.72 20.68 9.97
C MET A 1 -6.98 19.69 11.09
N PRO A 2 -8.18 19.12 11.24
CA PRO A 2 -8.41 18.09 12.25
C PRO A 2 -7.41 16.94 12.05
N GLY A 3 -6.75 16.50 13.11
CA GLY A 3 -5.76 15.42 13.03
C GLY A 3 -6.41 14.12 12.56
N VAL A 4 -5.71 13.37 11.70
CA VAL A 4 -6.12 12.00 11.33
C VAL A 4 -5.54 11.05 12.38
N ILE A 5 -6.39 10.25 13.02
CA ILE A 5 -5.92 9.15 13.85
C ILE A 5 -5.63 7.97 12.94
N THR A 6 -4.38 7.54 12.90
CA THR A 6 -3.91 6.39 12.14
C THR A 6 -3.44 5.28 13.08
N SER A 7 -3.61 4.02 12.66
CA SER A 7 -3.09 2.86 13.38
C SER A 7 -2.13 2.14 12.45
N GLN A 8 -0.83 2.34 12.66
CA GLN A 8 0.21 1.78 11.79
C GLN A 8 0.37 0.27 12.02
N THR A 9 0.78 -0.46 10.99
CA THR A 9 1.24 -1.83 11.13
C THR A 9 2.52 -1.88 11.99
N LEU A 10 2.71 -2.95 12.75
CA LEU A 10 3.92 -3.13 13.59
C LEU A 10 5.20 -3.31 12.76
N THR A 11 5.07 -3.77 11.52
CA THR A 11 6.18 -3.96 10.59
C THR A 11 5.78 -3.39 9.25
N THR A 12 6.65 -2.54 8.68
CA THR A 12 6.42 -1.97 7.35
C THR A 12 6.57 -3.08 6.30
N PRO A 13 5.59 -3.27 5.41
CA PRO A 13 5.71 -4.25 4.34
C PRO A 13 6.77 -3.85 3.32
N THR A 14 7.33 -4.84 2.64
CA THR A 14 7.98 -4.62 1.35
C THR A 14 6.92 -4.75 0.26
N VAL A 15 6.83 -3.76 -0.63
CA VAL A 15 5.93 -3.80 -1.79
C VAL A 15 6.77 -3.80 -3.05
N LEU A 16 6.51 -4.77 -3.92
CA LEU A 16 7.15 -4.91 -5.23
C LEU A 16 6.11 -4.61 -6.31
N VAL A 17 6.44 -3.70 -7.22
CA VAL A 17 5.65 -3.39 -8.42
C VAL A 17 6.50 -3.73 -9.63
N GLY A 18 6.06 -4.70 -10.44
CA GLY A 18 6.81 -5.19 -11.60
C GLY A 18 8.15 -5.85 -11.23
N GLY A 19 8.30 -6.28 -9.97
CA GLY A 19 9.57 -6.77 -9.41
C GLY A 19 10.47 -5.68 -8.82
N THR A 20 10.10 -4.41 -8.95
CA THR A 20 10.86 -3.27 -8.40
C THR A 20 10.29 -2.85 -7.04
N PRO A 21 11.12 -2.68 -5.99
CA PRO A 21 10.65 -2.16 -4.71
C PRO A 21 10.04 -0.76 -4.84
N ALA A 22 8.80 -0.60 -4.36
CA ALA A 22 8.13 0.68 -4.22
C ALA A 22 8.37 1.27 -2.82
N GLN A 23 8.34 2.60 -2.72
CA GLN A 23 8.48 3.27 -1.43
C GLN A 23 7.14 3.25 -0.69
N VAL A 24 7.08 2.58 0.46
CA VAL A 24 5.88 2.61 1.32
C VAL A 24 5.86 3.91 2.11
N VAL A 25 4.78 4.69 1.95
CA VAL A 25 4.58 5.97 2.69
C VAL A 25 3.54 5.84 3.80
N PHE A 26 2.70 4.79 3.76
CA PHE A 26 1.81 4.43 4.85
C PHE A 26 1.53 2.94 4.82
N SER A 27 1.40 2.33 6.01
CA SER A 27 0.85 0.99 6.19
C SER A 27 0.15 0.93 7.54
N GLY A 28 -1.14 0.58 7.54
CA GLY A 28 -1.94 0.64 8.75
C GLY A 28 -3.43 0.41 8.50
N LEU A 29 -4.22 0.31 9.57
CA LEU A 29 -5.67 0.35 9.46
C LEU A 29 -6.13 1.71 8.94
N VAL A 30 -7.18 1.70 8.13
CA VAL A 30 -7.86 2.92 7.67
C VAL A 30 -8.15 3.85 8.85
N GLY A 31 -7.67 5.08 8.73
CA GLY A 31 -7.79 6.10 9.78
C GLY A 31 -9.18 6.73 9.87
N ARG A 32 -9.36 7.55 10.90
CA ARG A 32 -10.55 8.40 11.10
C ARG A 32 -10.14 9.84 11.34
N ASP A 33 -11.01 10.79 11.00
CA ASP A 33 -10.81 12.19 11.40
C ASP A 33 -11.15 12.39 12.89
N ALA A 34 -10.82 13.58 13.41
CA ALA A 34 -11.09 13.93 14.80
C ALA A 34 -12.58 13.88 15.19
N ASN A 35 -13.50 13.85 14.22
CA ASN A 35 -14.94 13.75 14.42
C ASN A 35 -15.46 12.31 14.19
N GLY A 36 -14.57 11.34 13.98
CA GLY A 36 -14.88 9.92 13.82
C GLY A 36 -15.22 9.47 12.40
N LYS A 37 -15.17 10.35 11.39
CA LYS A 37 -15.41 10.00 9.98
C LYS A 37 -14.29 9.11 9.46
N VAL A 38 -14.66 8.03 8.79
CA VAL A 38 -13.72 7.03 8.25
C VAL A 38 -13.11 7.51 6.92
N PHE A 39 -11.81 7.31 6.76
CA PHE A 39 -11.08 7.57 5.51
C PHE A 39 -10.88 6.28 4.70
N GLY A 40 -11.97 5.70 4.18
CA GLY A 40 -11.93 4.47 3.39
C GLY A 40 -12.81 3.37 3.97
N PHE A 41 -12.36 2.12 3.83
CA PHE A 41 -13.10 0.95 4.32
C PHE A 41 -12.63 0.55 5.71
N VAL A 42 -13.56 0.48 6.67
CA VAL A 42 -13.24 -0.02 8.01
C VAL A 42 -12.91 -1.51 7.98
N GLY A 43 -12.00 -1.94 8.86
CA GLY A 43 -11.64 -3.36 9.00
C GLY A 43 -10.63 -3.88 7.98
N VAL A 44 -10.09 -3.02 7.11
CA VAL A 44 -8.99 -3.37 6.20
C VAL A 44 -7.73 -2.56 6.48
N TYR A 45 -6.59 -3.16 6.16
CA TYR A 45 -5.32 -2.45 6.09
C TYR A 45 -5.21 -1.69 4.77
N GLN A 46 -4.74 -0.45 4.84
CA GLN A 46 -4.37 0.38 3.71
C GLN A 46 -2.84 0.46 3.64
N ILE A 47 -2.32 0.40 2.42
CA ILE A 47 -0.92 0.63 2.11
C ILE A 47 -0.86 1.71 1.04
N ASN A 48 -0.09 2.77 1.30
CA ASN A 48 0.19 3.80 0.31
C ASN A 48 1.63 3.64 -0.15
N ILE A 49 1.85 3.70 -1.45
CA ILE A 49 3.17 3.58 -2.06
C ILE A 49 3.44 4.70 -3.05
N ILE A 50 4.71 5.02 -3.25
CA ILE A 50 5.20 5.77 -4.40
C ILE A 50 5.86 4.76 -5.34
N ILE A 51 5.42 4.75 -6.60
CA ILE A 51 6.02 3.91 -7.64
C ILE A 51 7.44 4.41 -7.91
N ALA A 52 8.41 3.50 -7.83
CA ALA A 52 9.81 3.86 -8.03
C ALA A 52 10.06 4.24 -9.51
N PRO A 53 10.92 5.24 -9.78
CA PRO A 53 11.35 5.55 -11.14
C PRO A 53 11.93 4.32 -11.84
N GLY A 54 11.61 4.14 -13.12
CA GLY A 54 12.07 2.99 -13.91
C GLY A 54 11.29 1.69 -13.66
N THR A 55 10.23 1.71 -12.85
CA THR A 55 9.26 0.60 -12.77
C THR A 55 8.63 0.37 -14.15
N LYS A 56 8.45 -0.91 -14.54
CA LYS A 56 7.79 -1.27 -15.80
C LYS A 56 6.38 -0.69 -15.84
N THR A 57 6.01 -0.13 -16.99
CA THR A 57 4.66 0.36 -17.29
C THR A 57 3.85 -0.68 -18.07
N GLY A 58 2.54 -0.52 -18.08
CA GLY A 58 1.61 -1.39 -18.81
C GLY A 58 0.33 -1.65 -18.01
N ASP A 59 -0.62 -2.33 -18.65
CA ASP A 59 -1.96 -2.53 -18.08
C ASP A 59 -2.00 -3.63 -17.00
N ALA A 60 -1.01 -4.51 -16.98
CA ALA A 60 -0.93 -5.66 -16.08
C ALA A 60 0.48 -5.85 -15.50
N VAL A 61 0.85 -4.97 -14.58
CA VAL A 61 2.13 -5.05 -13.85
C VAL A 61 1.92 -5.76 -12.52
N SER A 62 2.71 -6.81 -12.26
CA SER A 62 2.61 -7.61 -11.01
C SER A 62 2.75 -6.73 -9.77
N LEU A 63 1.89 -6.96 -8.78
CA LEU A 63 1.96 -6.38 -7.44
C LEU A 63 2.18 -7.50 -6.42
N GLN A 64 3.24 -7.39 -5.61
CA GLN A 64 3.49 -8.31 -4.51
C GLN A 64 3.75 -7.54 -3.22
N ILE A 65 3.19 -8.05 -2.12
CA ILE A 65 3.38 -7.52 -0.79
C ILE A 65 4.02 -8.63 0.05
N GLN A 66 5.12 -8.30 0.71
CA GLN A 66 5.80 -9.18 1.65
C GLN A 66 5.76 -8.56 3.04
N MET A 67 5.31 -9.34 4.02
CA MET A 67 5.29 -8.95 5.42
C MET A 67 5.41 -10.18 6.31
N ASN A 68 6.25 -10.13 7.35
CA ASN A 68 6.41 -11.20 8.33
C ASN A 68 6.67 -12.59 7.72
N GLY A 69 7.48 -12.65 6.67
CA GLY A 69 7.83 -13.91 5.98
C GLY A 69 6.74 -14.46 5.05
N ILE A 70 5.59 -13.79 4.94
CA ILE A 70 4.51 -14.15 4.01
C ILE A 70 4.59 -13.24 2.79
N THR A 71 4.51 -13.84 1.60
CA THR A 71 4.43 -13.13 0.33
C THR A 71 3.04 -13.34 -0.27
N SER A 72 2.41 -12.26 -0.72
CA SER A 72 1.12 -12.32 -1.41
C SER A 72 1.22 -13.10 -2.73
N ARG A 73 0.08 -13.50 -3.29
CA ARG A 73 0.04 -14.15 -4.60
C ARG A 73 0.66 -13.25 -5.68
N SER A 74 1.27 -13.87 -6.68
CA SER A 74 1.95 -13.19 -7.79
C SER A 74 1.06 -12.86 -8.99
N ASP A 75 -0.21 -13.28 -8.97
CA ASP A 75 -1.18 -13.05 -10.05
C ASP A 75 -2.02 -11.79 -9.85
N VAL A 76 -1.75 -11.01 -8.81
CA VAL A 76 -2.35 -9.69 -8.61
C VAL A 76 -1.60 -8.67 -9.47
N THR A 77 -2.33 -7.91 -10.29
CA THR A 77 -1.76 -6.91 -11.19
C THR A 77 -2.42 -5.55 -11.04
N ILE A 78 -1.67 -4.49 -11.33
CA ILE A 78 -2.16 -3.12 -11.45
C ILE A 78 -1.70 -2.52 -12.78
N ALA A 79 -2.41 -1.51 -13.29
CA ALA A 79 -1.93 -0.68 -14.38
C ALA A 79 -0.91 0.34 -13.85
N VAL A 80 0.18 0.53 -14.58
CA VAL A 80 1.23 1.50 -14.24
C VAL A 80 1.54 2.37 -15.45
N SER A 81 1.49 3.68 -15.27
CA SER A 81 1.82 4.70 -16.26
C SER A 81 2.76 5.75 -15.66
N ASN A 82 3.46 6.48 -16.54
CA ASN A 82 4.31 7.62 -16.18
C ASN A 82 3.59 8.95 -16.45
#